data_AF-A0ABD7LVL7-F1
#
_entry.id   AF-A0ABD7LVL7-F1
#
_cell.length_a   1.000
_cell.length_b   1.000
_cell.length_c   1.000
_cell.angle_alpha   90.00
_cell.angle_beta   90.00
_cell.angle_gamma   90.00
#
_symmetry.space_group_name_H-M   'P 1'
#
loop_
_entity.id
_entity.type
_entity.pdbx_description
1 polymer ?
#
loop_
_entity_poly.entity_id
_entity_poly.type
_entity_poly.pdbx_seq_one_letter_code
_entity_poly.pdbx_strand_id
1 'polypeptide(L)'
;MANDMFKVTHRHVIFTIDEGLREIFMMENYRDSLLKGLMDEAAKIILAYFEKRKVKAGIVATIHTFGSKLEFNPHVHMVVTMGGLTRDGSWEEYDYLPFSMLRKYWKNAVLKLIRRTLGEWDKQRVQSRLQAAYKNNGEGFYVNAPKRSRTNLKSLLQYISRYMKRGPIALSRILMYDGDTVMFNYMDKRTNTKETMTMSIDEFIAALIRHIQNKNFKTIRRYGIYSRRIKTLMKKVMKEYQK
;
A
#
# COMPACT_ATOMS: atom_id res chain seq x y z
N MET A 1 8.21 7.01 -14.70
CA MET A 1 8.47 6.34 -13.40
C MET A 1 9.68 5.43 -13.43
N ALA A 2 9.85 4.58 -14.45
CA ALA A 2 11.03 3.71 -14.57
C ALA A 2 12.37 4.49 -14.54
N ASN A 3 12.46 5.62 -15.25
CA ASN A 3 13.66 6.47 -15.29
C ASN A 3 13.95 7.26 -14.00
N ASP A 4 13.10 7.13 -12.98
CA ASP A 4 13.26 7.80 -11.68
C ASP A 4 13.64 6.82 -10.54
N MET A 5 13.86 5.55 -10.88
CA MET A 5 14.21 4.50 -9.92
C MET A 5 15.70 4.19 -10.01
N PHE A 6 16.34 3.99 -8.85
CA PHE A 6 17.77 3.70 -8.78
C PHE A 6 18.03 2.23 -9.15
N LYS A 7 19.18 1.91 -9.77
CA LYS A 7 19.63 0.54 -10.02
C LYS A 7 20.13 -0.14 -8.75
N VAL A 8 19.21 -0.52 -7.87
CA VAL A 8 19.47 -1.20 -6.60
C VAL A 8 18.41 -2.28 -6.39
N THR A 9 18.63 -3.19 -5.43
CA THR A 9 17.59 -4.15 -5.05
C THR A 9 16.40 -3.41 -4.44
N HIS A 10 15.20 -3.68 -4.94
CA HIS A 10 13.95 -3.26 -4.28
C HIS A 10 13.12 -4.47 -3.87
N ARG A 11 12.22 -4.23 -2.93
CA ARG A 11 11.19 -5.18 -2.51
C ARG A 11 9.83 -4.55 -2.54
N HIS A 12 8.87 -5.30 -3.06
CA HIS A 12 7.46 -4.95 -2.97
C HIS A 12 6.93 -5.35 -1.60
N VAL A 13 6.40 -4.39 -0.85
CA VAL A 13 5.83 -4.60 0.48
C VAL A 13 4.40 -4.05 0.49
N ILE A 14 3.46 -4.83 1.01
CA ILE A 14 2.04 -4.51 1.06
C ILE A 14 1.61 -4.44 2.51
N PHE A 15 1.02 -3.31 2.92
CA PHE A 15 0.41 -3.12 4.23
C PHE A 15 -1.11 -3.03 4.09
N THR A 16 -1.83 -3.95 4.71
CA THR A 16 -3.31 -4.02 4.65
C THR A 16 -3.89 -3.85 6.04
N ILE A 17 -5.03 -3.15 6.13
CA ILE A 17 -5.75 -2.92 7.39
C ILE A 17 -6.74 -4.04 7.70
N ASP A 18 -7.11 -4.14 8.97
CA ASP A 18 -8.19 -5.01 9.46
C ASP A 18 -9.53 -4.68 8.80
N GLU A 19 -10.33 -5.72 8.52
CA GLU A 19 -11.59 -5.56 7.81
C GLU A 19 -12.64 -4.76 8.57
N GLY A 20 -12.70 -4.89 9.90
CA GLY A 20 -13.63 -4.16 10.75
C GLY A 20 -13.37 -2.65 10.78
N LEU A 21 -12.17 -2.23 10.34
CA LEU A 21 -11.78 -0.82 10.27
C LEU A 21 -12.07 -0.19 8.90
N ARG A 22 -12.35 -0.98 7.85
CA ARG A 22 -12.45 -0.49 6.46
C ARG A 22 -13.48 0.61 6.30
N GLU A 23 -14.65 0.49 6.91
CA GLU A 23 -15.72 1.49 6.77
C GLU A 23 -15.36 2.86 7.34
N ILE A 24 -14.46 2.93 8.33
CA ILE A 24 -13.96 4.19 8.89
C ILE A 24 -13.25 5.01 7.79
N PHE A 25 -12.56 4.32 6.87
CA PHE A 25 -11.87 4.95 5.73
C PHE A 25 -12.81 5.34 4.59
N MET A 26 -14.12 5.11 4.72
CA MET A 26 -15.13 5.60 3.78
C MET A 26 -15.85 6.85 4.28
N MET A 27 -15.61 7.29 5.52
CA MET A 27 -16.21 8.50 6.06
C MET A 27 -15.67 9.71 5.29
N GLU A 28 -16.53 10.40 4.55
CA GLU A 28 -16.14 11.40 3.55
C GLU A 28 -15.28 12.53 4.15
N ASN A 29 -15.63 12.98 5.35
CA ASN A 29 -14.90 14.02 6.09
C ASN A 29 -13.47 13.62 6.50
N TYR A 30 -13.15 12.32 6.57
CA TYR A 30 -11.83 11.84 7.00
C TYR A 30 -11.07 11.04 5.94
N ARG A 31 -11.75 10.62 4.88
CA ARG A 31 -11.25 9.67 3.88
C ARG A 31 -9.86 10.02 3.37
N ASP A 32 -9.68 11.25 2.85
CA ASP A 32 -8.40 11.67 2.28
C ASP A 32 -7.27 11.69 3.32
N SER A 33 -7.57 12.21 4.51
CA SER A 33 -6.61 12.28 5.63
C SER A 33 -6.19 10.88 6.09
N LEU A 34 -7.15 9.95 6.16
CA LEU A 34 -6.91 8.57 6.55
C LEU A 34 -6.13 7.80 5.47
N LEU A 35 -6.54 7.86 4.21
CA LEU A 35 -5.85 7.17 3.11
C LEU A 35 -4.43 7.70 2.89
N LYS A 36 -4.24 9.03 2.96
CA LYS A 36 -2.91 9.65 2.98
C LYS A 36 -2.12 9.17 4.19
N GLY A 37 -2.75 9.18 5.37
CA GLY A 37 -2.15 8.77 6.63
C GLY A 37 -1.64 7.33 6.60
N LEU A 38 -2.35 6.40 5.96
CA LEU A 38 -1.90 5.02 5.79
C LEU A 38 -0.56 4.95 5.05
N MET A 39 -0.43 5.68 3.93
CA MET A 39 0.83 5.71 3.18
C MET A 39 1.97 6.29 4.01
N ASP A 40 1.70 7.40 4.72
CA ASP A 40 2.71 8.07 5.54
C ASP A 40 3.18 7.19 6.72
N GLU A 41 2.25 6.50 7.40
CA GLU A 41 2.57 5.57 8.49
C GLU A 41 3.32 4.32 8.00
N ALA A 42 2.91 3.72 6.88
CA ALA A 42 3.59 2.57 6.30
C ALA A 42 5.04 2.92 5.91
N ALA A 43 5.24 4.08 5.29
CA ALA A 43 6.57 4.58 4.95
C ALA A 43 7.40 4.85 6.21
N LYS A 44 6.83 5.48 7.23
CA LYS A 44 7.51 5.78 8.50
C LYS A 44 8.01 4.51 9.20
N ILE A 45 7.20 3.46 9.25
CA ILE A 45 7.58 2.18 9.86
C ILE A 45 8.81 1.59 9.16
N ILE A 46 8.83 1.56 7.82
CA ILE A 46 9.95 1.03 7.05
C ILE A 46 11.20 1.91 7.18
N LEU A 47 11.06 3.24 7.07
CA LEU A 47 12.19 4.15 7.19
C LEU A 47 12.82 4.06 8.59
N ALA A 48 12.02 3.97 9.65
CA ALA A 48 12.52 3.80 11.02
C ALA A 48 13.29 2.47 11.19
N TYR A 49 12.92 1.42 10.47
CA TYR A 49 13.66 0.15 10.49
C TYR A 49 15.08 0.28 9.92
N PHE A 50 15.24 1.00 8.80
CA PHE A 50 16.54 1.27 8.18
C PHE A 50 17.34 2.35 8.93
N GLU A 51 16.67 3.35 9.49
CA GLU A 51 17.31 4.42 10.26
C GLU A 51 18.00 3.88 11.52
N LYS A 52 17.40 2.89 12.20
CA LYS A 52 18.05 2.16 13.31
C LYS A 52 19.36 1.47 12.92
N ARG A 53 19.57 1.23 11.62
CA ARG A 53 20.80 0.69 11.02
C ARG A 53 21.68 1.79 10.43
N LYS A 54 21.36 3.06 10.66
CA LYS A 54 22.05 4.24 10.13
C LYS A 54 22.00 4.35 8.59
N VAL A 55 20.98 3.75 7.97
CA VAL A 55 20.80 3.70 6.52
C VAL A 55 19.57 4.50 6.08
N LYS A 56 19.75 5.33 5.05
CA LYS A 56 18.68 6.09 4.40
C LYS A 56 18.11 5.31 3.21
N ALA A 57 17.06 4.54 3.46
CA ALA A 57 16.31 3.84 2.42
C ALA A 57 15.41 4.80 1.61
N GLY A 58 14.87 4.29 0.50
CA GLY A 58 13.94 4.98 -0.39
C GLY A 58 12.66 4.19 -0.55
N ILE A 59 11.53 4.90 -0.58
CA ILE A 59 10.20 4.29 -0.75
C ILE A 59 9.41 5.03 -1.83
N VAL A 60 8.79 4.27 -2.73
CA VAL A 60 7.66 4.74 -3.54
C VAL A 60 6.42 4.00 -3.08
N ALA A 61 5.41 4.71 -2.59
CA ALA A 61 4.18 4.14 -2.08
C ALA A 61 2.98 4.52 -2.97
N THR A 62 2.01 3.61 -3.05
CA THR A 62 0.69 3.86 -3.62
C THR A 62 -0.39 3.25 -2.74
N ILE A 63 -1.51 3.94 -2.59
CA ILE A 63 -2.70 3.42 -1.90
C ILE A 63 -3.65 2.81 -2.93
N HIS A 64 -4.14 1.61 -2.65
CA HIS A 64 -5.29 1.00 -3.32
C HIS A 64 -6.44 0.87 -2.34
N THR A 65 -7.67 0.93 -2.85
CA THR A 65 -8.89 0.86 -2.02
C THR A 65 -9.78 -0.32 -2.35
N PHE A 66 -9.36 -1.22 -3.24
CA PHE A 66 -10.18 -2.32 -3.76
C PHE A 66 -9.47 -3.65 -3.58
N GLY A 67 -10.21 -4.68 -3.17
CA GLY A 67 -9.74 -6.05 -3.18
C GLY A 67 -10.05 -6.77 -4.50
N SER A 68 -9.83 -8.08 -4.51
CA SER A 68 -10.09 -8.88 -5.72
C SER A 68 -11.58 -8.96 -6.00
N LYS A 69 -12.46 -8.99 -4.99
CA LYS A 69 -13.92 -9.02 -5.14
C LYS A 69 -14.52 -7.61 -5.29
N LEU A 70 -13.74 -6.59 -5.61
CA LEU A 70 -14.17 -5.17 -5.59
C LEU A 70 -14.63 -4.68 -4.21
N GLU A 71 -14.33 -5.44 -3.15
CA GLU A 71 -14.61 -5.01 -1.79
C GLU A 71 -13.72 -3.83 -1.42
N PHE A 72 -14.24 -2.87 -0.64
CA PHE A 72 -13.42 -1.76 -0.17
C PHE A 72 -12.37 -2.23 0.80
N ASN A 73 -11.10 -2.21 0.36
CA ASN A 73 -9.97 -2.76 1.09
C ASN A 73 -8.77 -1.81 0.94
N PRO A 74 -8.65 -0.78 1.79
CA PRO A 74 -7.48 0.11 1.80
C PRO A 74 -6.20 -0.64 2.13
N HIS A 75 -5.24 -0.62 1.21
CA HIS A 75 -3.92 -1.19 1.42
C HIS A 75 -2.85 -0.42 0.66
N VAL A 76 -1.67 -0.33 1.27
CA VAL A 76 -0.53 0.42 0.75
C VAL A 76 0.41 -0.55 0.07
N HIS A 77 0.63 -0.38 -1.23
CA HIS A 77 1.73 -1.03 -1.93
C HIS A 77 2.95 -0.11 -1.88
N MET A 78 4.10 -0.67 -1.54
CA MET A 78 5.36 0.06 -1.47
C MET A 78 6.46 -0.66 -2.22
N VAL A 79 7.33 0.14 -2.81
CA VAL A 79 8.57 -0.29 -3.42
C VAL A 79 9.67 0.29 -2.57
N VAL A 80 10.34 -0.58 -1.84
CA VAL A 80 11.32 -0.23 -0.82
C VAL A 80 12.69 -0.59 -1.35
N THR A 81 13.67 0.31 -1.30
CA THR A 81 15.07 -0.08 -1.52
C THR A 81 15.51 -1.01 -0.39
N MET A 82 16.05 -2.16 -0.76
CA MET A 82 16.54 -3.17 0.16
C MET A 82 17.96 -2.80 0.61
N GLY A 83 18.06 -1.63 1.23
CA GLY A 83 19.32 -0.92 1.43
C GLY A 83 19.18 0.59 1.25
N GLY A 84 20.28 1.30 1.39
CA GLY A 84 20.29 2.75 1.30
C GLY A 84 21.66 3.37 1.53
N LEU A 85 21.69 4.69 1.52
CA LEU A 85 22.90 5.46 1.77
C LEU A 85 23.17 5.58 3.27
N THR A 86 24.39 5.29 3.67
CA THR A 86 24.94 5.59 5.00
C THR A 86 25.29 7.09 5.12
N ARG A 87 25.84 7.49 6.28
CA ARG A 87 26.30 8.87 6.49
C ARG A 87 27.58 9.22 5.70
N ASP A 88 28.44 8.25 5.46
CA ASP A 88 29.69 8.43 4.70
C ASP A 88 29.49 8.37 3.18
N GLY A 89 28.26 8.14 2.72
CA GLY A 89 27.90 8.10 1.31
C GLY A 89 28.06 6.72 0.66
N SER A 90 28.45 5.70 1.42
CA SER A 90 28.44 4.31 0.95
C SER A 90 27.02 3.74 0.88
N TRP A 91 26.86 2.66 0.11
CA TRP A 91 25.59 1.94 0.00
C TRP A 91 25.67 0.63 0.76
N GLU A 92 24.71 0.41 1.67
CA GLU A 92 24.55 -0.86 2.35
C GLU A 92 23.30 -1.58 1.85
N GLU A 93 23.45 -2.84 1.48
CA GLU A 93 22.35 -3.72 1.06
C GLU A 93 21.86 -4.59 2.23
N TYR A 94 20.55 -4.83 2.27
CA TYR A 94 19.88 -5.68 3.27
C TYR A 94 18.91 -6.59 2.55
N ASP A 95 18.79 -7.85 2.95
CA ASP A 95 17.87 -8.81 2.32
C ASP A 95 16.66 -9.18 3.21
N TYR A 96 16.70 -8.81 4.48
CA TYR A 96 15.71 -9.17 5.48
C TYR A 96 14.80 -7.99 5.89
N LEU A 97 13.52 -8.30 6.11
CA LEU A 97 12.54 -7.42 6.75
C LEU A 97 11.74 -8.23 7.79
N PRO A 98 11.60 -7.76 9.05
CA PRO A 98 10.93 -8.51 10.11
C PRO A 98 9.41 -8.36 10.06
N PHE A 99 8.72 -9.05 9.15
CA PHE A 99 7.28 -8.87 8.91
C PHE A 99 6.40 -9.02 10.15
N SER A 100 6.70 -9.97 11.04
CA SER A 100 5.95 -10.15 12.30
C SER A 100 6.04 -8.91 13.20
N MET A 101 7.19 -8.24 13.22
CA MET A 101 7.38 -6.98 13.95
C MET A 101 6.68 -5.81 13.23
N LEU A 102 6.85 -5.72 11.90
CA LEU A 102 6.20 -4.68 11.09
C LEU A 102 4.68 -4.73 11.19
N ARG A 103 4.08 -5.92 11.27
CA ARG A 103 2.64 -6.14 11.49
C ARG A 103 2.16 -5.54 12.81
N LYS A 104 2.92 -5.73 13.90
CA LYS A 104 2.61 -5.15 15.22
C LYS A 104 2.70 -3.63 15.19
N TYR A 105 3.74 -3.07 14.56
CA TYR A 105 3.87 -1.62 14.39
C TYR A 105 2.76 -1.05 13.51
N TRP A 106 2.39 -1.76 12.46
CA TRP A 106 1.32 -1.34 11.55
C TRP A 106 -0.02 -1.26 12.26
N LYS A 107 -0.41 -2.30 13.01
CA LYS A 107 -1.61 -2.27 13.86
C LYS A 107 -1.66 -1.00 14.71
N ASN A 108 -0.60 -0.76 15.47
CA ASN A 108 -0.54 0.39 16.38
C ASN A 108 -0.59 1.73 15.62
N ALA A 109 0.07 1.82 14.46
CA ALA A 109 0.07 3.01 13.64
C ALA A 109 -1.32 3.32 13.06
N VAL A 110 -2.03 2.31 12.55
CA VAL A 110 -3.40 2.46 12.01
C VAL A 110 -4.37 2.89 13.11
N LEU A 111 -4.35 2.23 14.27
CA LEU A 111 -5.24 2.59 15.38
C LEU A 111 -4.97 4.01 15.90
N LYS A 112 -3.70 4.42 15.99
CA LYS A 112 -3.33 5.80 16.37
C LYS A 112 -3.71 6.81 15.29
N LEU A 113 -3.56 6.45 14.01
CA LEU A 113 -3.97 7.28 12.89
C LEU A 113 -5.48 7.56 12.93
N ILE A 114 -6.30 6.54 13.14
CA ILE A 114 -7.75 6.73 13.27
C ILE A 114 -8.05 7.66 14.45
N ARG A 115 -7.53 7.36 15.64
CA ARG A 115 -7.81 8.16 16.85
C ARG A 115 -7.41 9.63 16.74
N ARG A 116 -6.34 9.97 16.03
CA ARG A 116 -5.90 11.37 15.87
C ARG A 116 -6.56 12.10 14.71
N THR A 117 -7.22 11.39 13.80
CA THR A 117 -7.82 11.98 12.59
C THR A 117 -9.31 12.26 12.80
N LEU A 118 -10.00 11.39 13.53
CA LEU A 118 -11.43 11.53 13.80
C LEU A 118 -11.68 12.59 14.88
N GLY A 119 -12.75 13.37 14.70
CA GLY A 119 -13.30 14.22 15.75
C GLY A 119 -13.85 13.39 16.92
N GLU A 120 -14.03 14.01 18.09
CA GLU A 120 -14.43 13.29 19.31
C GLU A 120 -15.73 12.50 19.17
N TRP A 121 -16.73 13.07 18.50
CA TRP A 121 -18.01 12.40 18.26
C TRP A 121 -17.85 11.11 17.44
N ASP A 122 -17.12 11.15 16.33
CA ASP A 122 -16.89 9.97 15.48
C ASP A 122 -15.98 8.95 16.17
N LYS A 123 -15.01 9.41 16.95
CA LYS A 123 -14.11 8.56 17.73
C LYS A 123 -14.88 7.68 18.71
N GLN A 124 -15.88 8.23 19.40
CA GLN A 124 -16.74 7.46 20.31
C GLN A 124 -17.48 6.35 19.57
N ARG A 125 -18.02 6.63 18.37
CA ARG A 125 -18.79 5.67 17.57
C ARG A 125 -17.96 4.51 17.03
N VAL A 126 -16.69 4.75 16.70
CA VAL A 126 -15.81 3.71 16.17
C VAL A 126 -15.02 2.97 17.25
N GLN A 127 -15.14 3.39 18.51
CA GLN A 127 -14.30 2.89 19.61
C GLN A 127 -14.42 1.37 19.82
N SER A 128 -15.62 0.81 19.68
CA SER A 128 -15.84 -0.65 19.75
C SER A 128 -15.07 -1.41 18.65
N ARG A 129 -15.08 -0.89 17.42
CA ARG A 129 -14.32 -1.44 16.29
C ARG A 129 -12.81 -1.37 16.53
N LEU A 130 -12.32 -0.26 17.09
CA LEU A 130 -10.91 -0.10 17.45
C LEU A 130 -10.48 -1.09 18.54
N GLN A 131 -11.34 -1.35 19.53
CA GLN A 131 -11.08 -2.33 20.58
C GLN A 131 -11.09 -3.75 20.04
N ALA A 132 -12.06 -4.11 19.20
CA ALA A 132 -12.12 -5.42 18.54
C ALA A 132 -10.87 -5.68 17.69
N ALA A 133 -10.48 -4.73 16.83
CA ALA A 133 -9.27 -4.84 16.02
C ALA A 133 -7.97 -4.90 16.86
N TYR A 134 -7.97 -4.30 18.06
CA TYR A 134 -6.84 -4.41 18.98
C TYR A 134 -6.77 -5.79 19.66
N LYS A 135 -7.92 -6.31 20.10
CA LYS A 135 -8.08 -7.58 20.84
C LYS A 135 -7.86 -8.81 19.96
N ASN A 136 -8.29 -8.77 18.69
CA ASN A 136 -8.14 -9.85 17.69
C ASN A 136 -6.68 -10.00 17.21
N ASN A 137 -5.74 -10.01 18.16
CA ASN A 137 -4.34 -9.66 18.04
C ASN A 137 -3.65 -10.19 16.78
N GLY A 138 -3.59 -9.34 15.74
CA GLY A 138 -2.75 -9.52 14.57
C GLY A 138 -3.52 -9.99 13.34
N GLU A 139 -4.51 -10.88 13.46
CA GLU A 139 -5.06 -11.62 12.31
C GLU A 139 -5.51 -10.72 11.17
N GLY A 140 -6.25 -9.64 11.41
CA GLY A 140 -6.75 -8.77 10.33
C GLY A 140 -5.73 -7.79 9.73
N PHE A 141 -4.58 -7.55 10.37
CA PHE A 141 -3.53 -6.70 9.79
C PHE A 141 -2.53 -7.56 9.03
N TYR A 142 -2.16 -7.18 7.81
CA TYR A 142 -1.21 -7.97 7.01
C TYR A 142 -0.07 -7.11 6.50
N VAL A 143 1.15 -7.64 6.64
CA VAL A 143 2.32 -7.13 5.93
C VAL A 143 2.85 -8.27 5.09
N ASN A 144 2.70 -8.16 3.77
CA ASN A 144 3.16 -9.20 2.84
C ASN A 144 4.22 -8.62 1.90
N ALA A 145 5.25 -9.41 1.64
CA ALA A 145 6.17 -9.19 0.55
C ALA A 145 6.39 -10.55 -0.11
N PRO A 146 5.99 -10.75 -1.37
CA PRO A 146 6.31 -11.98 -2.10
C PRO A 146 7.80 -12.31 -1.97
N LYS A 147 8.13 -13.61 -1.91
CA LYS A 147 9.53 -14.07 -1.88
C LYS A 147 10.30 -13.38 -3.02
N ARG A 148 11.55 -13.02 -2.72
CA ARG A 148 12.52 -12.44 -3.65
C ARG A 148 12.40 -13.15 -5.00
N SER A 149 11.75 -12.52 -5.98
CA SER A 149 12.18 -12.81 -7.33
C SER A 149 13.40 -11.93 -7.53
N ARG A 150 14.49 -12.51 -8.05
CA ARG A 150 15.53 -11.73 -8.73
C ARG A 150 14.89 -11.11 -9.98
N THR A 151 13.81 -10.36 -9.81
CA THR A 151 13.16 -9.68 -10.92
C THR A 151 14.12 -8.60 -11.33
N ASN A 152 14.63 -8.74 -12.55
CA ASN A 152 15.24 -7.64 -13.28
C ASN A 152 14.43 -6.37 -12.98
N LEU A 153 15.13 -5.28 -12.62
CA LEU A 153 14.54 -3.98 -12.31
C LEU A 153 13.42 -3.61 -13.30
N LYS A 154 13.60 -3.92 -14.59
CA LYS A 154 12.57 -3.74 -15.63
C LYS A 154 11.25 -4.46 -15.31
N SER A 155 11.30 -5.73 -14.95
CA SER A 155 10.11 -6.54 -14.62
C SER A 155 9.44 -6.08 -13.32
N LEU A 156 10.24 -5.72 -12.31
CA LEU A 156 9.71 -5.16 -11.07
C LEU A 156 9.03 -3.81 -11.33
N LEU A 157 9.64 -2.93 -12.13
CA LEU A 157 9.07 -1.65 -12.52
C LEU A 157 7.80 -1.79 -13.37
N GLN A 158 7.77 -2.74 -14.31
CA GLN A 158 6.55 -3.06 -15.07
C GLN A 158 5.45 -3.54 -14.13
N TYR A 159 5.75 -4.48 -13.24
CA TYR A 159 4.83 -4.95 -12.22
C TYR A 159 4.29 -3.79 -11.38
N ILE A 160 5.16 -2.98 -10.77
CA ILE A 160 4.78 -1.81 -9.99
C ILE A 160 3.94 -0.83 -10.80
N SER A 161 4.36 -0.49 -12.02
CA SER A 161 3.66 0.48 -12.86
C SER A 161 2.23 0.03 -13.21
N ARG A 162 2.02 -1.27 -13.37
CA ARG A 162 0.69 -1.86 -13.54
C ARG A 162 -0.13 -1.67 -12.29
N TYR A 163 0.41 -1.98 -11.10
CA TYR A 163 -0.33 -1.80 -9.85
C TYR A 163 -0.68 -0.32 -9.64
N MET A 164 0.27 0.59 -9.80
CA MET A 164 0.07 2.03 -9.56
C MET A 164 -0.95 2.70 -10.50
N LYS A 165 -1.23 2.11 -11.66
CA LYS A 165 -2.19 2.64 -12.65
C LYS A 165 -3.46 1.80 -12.78
N ARG A 166 -3.56 0.72 -12.00
CA ARG A 166 -4.64 -0.24 -12.15
C ARG A 166 -5.92 0.34 -11.54
N GLY A 167 -6.98 0.32 -12.35
CA GLY A 167 -8.35 0.52 -11.85
C GLY A 167 -8.83 -0.68 -11.01
N PRO A 168 -10.01 -0.59 -10.37
CA PRO A 168 -10.50 -1.63 -9.46
C PRO A 168 -10.57 -3.03 -10.07
N ILE A 169 -10.91 -3.11 -11.36
CA ILE A 169 -10.95 -4.34 -12.14
C ILE A 169 -10.22 -4.15 -13.48
N ALA A 170 -9.60 -5.23 -13.97
CA ALA A 170 -9.05 -5.27 -15.32
C ALA A 170 -10.12 -5.83 -16.24
N LEU A 171 -10.28 -5.28 -17.45
CA LEU A 171 -11.28 -5.74 -18.43
C LEU A 171 -11.18 -7.24 -18.68
N SER A 172 -9.97 -7.80 -18.73
CA SER A 172 -9.71 -9.24 -18.90
C SER A 172 -10.27 -10.14 -17.77
N ARG A 173 -10.77 -9.56 -16.67
CA ARG A 173 -11.43 -10.31 -15.60
C ARG A 173 -12.93 -10.43 -15.82
N ILE A 174 -13.53 -9.53 -16.59
CA ILE A 174 -14.95 -9.58 -16.94
C ILE A 174 -15.15 -10.76 -17.90
N LEU A 175 -16.04 -11.67 -17.52
CA LEU A 175 -16.35 -12.88 -18.26
C LEU A 175 -17.58 -12.68 -19.15
N MET A 176 -18.60 -12.00 -18.62
CA MET A 176 -19.87 -11.80 -19.29
C MET A 176 -20.55 -10.55 -18.74
N TYR A 177 -21.31 -9.89 -19.61
CA TYR A 177 -22.25 -8.81 -19.32
C TYR A 177 -23.44 -8.96 -20.26
N ASP A 178 -24.66 -9.06 -19.72
CA ASP A 178 -25.89 -9.30 -20.48
C ASP A 178 -26.85 -8.10 -20.52
N GLY A 179 -26.49 -6.99 -19.85
CA GLY A 179 -27.37 -5.83 -19.67
C GLY A 179 -27.69 -5.58 -18.20
N ASP A 180 -27.98 -6.65 -17.46
CA ASP A 180 -28.46 -6.61 -16.07
C ASP A 180 -27.43 -7.11 -15.06
N THR A 181 -26.56 -8.02 -15.50
CA THR A 181 -25.63 -8.76 -14.64
C THR A 181 -24.22 -8.71 -15.21
N VAL A 182 -23.23 -8.62 -14.31
CA VAL A 182 -21.80 -8.75 -14.65
C VAL A 182 -21.23 -9.95 -13.93
N MET A 183 -20.57 -10.82 -14.71
CA MET A 183 -19.80 -11.94 -14.19
C MET A 183 -18.30 -11.66 -14.35
N PHE A 184 -17.52 -11.85 -13.29
CA PHE A 184 -16.07 -11.68 -13.37
C PHE A 184 -15.27 -12.63 -12.48
N ASN A 185 -14.06 -12.94 -12.93
CA ASN A 185 -13.11 -13.75 -12.18
C ASN A 185 -12.43 -12.93 -11.07
N TYR A 186 -12.26 -13.49 -9.88
CA TYR A 186 -11.43 -12.97 -8.80
C TYR A 186 -10.49 -14.05 -8.25
N MET A 187 -9.49 -13.62 -7.48
CA MET A 187 -8.60 -14.52 -6.74
C MET A 187 -9.03 -14.50 -5.28
N ASP A 188 -9.50 -15.62 -4.74
CA ASP A 188 -9.76 -15.72 -3.31
C ASP A 188 -8.42 -15.88 -2.58
N LYS A 189 -8.14 -14.97 -1.65
CA LYS A 189 -6.85 -14.96 -0.94
C LYS A 189 -6.79 -15.99 0.19
N ARG A 190 -7.92 -16.54 0.64
CA ARG A 190 -7.98 -17.54 1.70
C ARG A 190 -7.65 -18.93 1.16
N THR A 191 -8.24 -19.26 0.02
CA THR A 191 -8.08 -20.55 -0.67
C THR A 191 -7.00 -20.52 -1.76
N ASN A 192 -6.56 -19.31 -2.16
CA ASN A 192 -5.61 -19.09 -3.25
C ASN A 192 -6.10 -19.68 -4.60
N THR A 193 -7.42 -19.63 -4.83
CA THR A 193 -8.10 -20.14 -6.01
C THR A 193 -8.68 -19.01 -6.86
N LYS A 194 -8.74 -19.23 -8.17
CA LYS A 194 -9.47 -18.37 -9.09
C LYS A 194 -10.93 -18.77 -9.05
N GLU A 195 -11.80 -17.84 -8.70
CA GLU A 195 -13.24 -18.03 -8.55
C GLU A 195 -14.00 -16.98 -9.36
N THR A 196 -15.30 -17.17 -9.49
CA THR A 196 -16.18 -16.27 -10.24
C THR A 196 -17.16 -15.59 -9.28
N MET A 197 -17.42 -14.31 -9.51
CA MET A 197 -18.50 -13.58 -8.85
C MET A 197 -19.45 -13.01 -9.90
N THR A 198 -20.73 -13.06 -9.56
CA THR A 198 -21.82 -12.52 -10.35
C THR A 198 -22.57 -11.51 -9.48
N MET A 199 -22.88 -10.34 -10.02
CA MET A 199 -23.64 -9.29 -9.33
C MET A 199 -24.43 -8.47 -10.35
N SER A 200 -25.44 -7.74 -9.88
CA SER A 200 -26.20 -6.84 -10.76
C SER A 200 -25.31 -5.71 -11.28
N ILE A 201 -25.72 -5.09 -12.39
CA ILE A 201 -25.00 -3.95 -12.96
C ILE A 201 -24.94 -2.77 -11.98
N ASP A 202 -25.99 -2.55 -11.19
CA ASP A 202 -26.05 -1.49 -10.17
C ASP A 202 -25.05 -1.75 -9.04
N GLU A 203 -24.99 -2.99 -8.54
CA GLU A 203 -24.01 -3.40 -7.52
C GLU A 203 -22.58 -3.25 -8.05
N PHE A 204 -22.35 -3.63 -9.32
CA PHE A 204 -21.06 -3.49 -9.97
C PHE A 204 -20.62 -2.02 -10.09
N ILE A 205 -21.51 -1.15 -10.57
CA ILE A 205 -21.25 0.29 -10.69
C ILE A 205 -20.98 0.90 -9.31
N ALA A 206 -21.80 0.59 -8.30
CA ALA A 206 -21.59 1.06 -6.92
C ALA A 206 -20.24 0.57 -6.35
N ALA A 207 -19.88 -0.68 -6.62
CA ALA A 207 -18.60 -1.25 -6.23
C ALA A 207 -17.41 -0.54 -6.92
N LEU A 208 -17.56 -0.03 -8.14
CA LEU A 208 -16.52 0.75 -8.82
C LEU A 208 -16.41 2.19 -8.28
N ILE A 209 -17.54 2.89 -8.14
CA ILE A 209 -17.58 4.32 -7.78
C ILE A 209 -16.93 4.57 -6.42
N ARG A 210 -17.11 3.69 -5.44
CA ARG A 210 -16.51 3.83 -4.09
C ARG A 210 -14.97 3.84 -4.07
N HIS A 211 -14.32 3.50 -5.17
CA HIS A 211 -12.86 3.52 -5.31
C HIS A 211 -12.32 4.75 -6.02
N ILE A 212 -13.20 5.57 -6.60
CA ILE A 212 -12.84 6.88 -7.14
C ILE A 212 -12.31 7.73 -5.99
N GLN A 213 -11.15 8.35 -6.21
CA GLN A 213 -10.51 9.22 -5.24
C GLN A 213 -10.96 10.65 -5.48
N ASN A 214 -10.96 11.45 -4.41
CA ASN A 214 -11.24 12.87 -4.50
C ASN A 214 -10.25 13.58 -5.42
N LYS A 215 -10.72 14.66 -6.06
CA LYS A 215 -9.92 15.45 -7.00
C LYS A 215 -8.62 15.89 -6.32
N ASN A 216 -7.50 15.76 -7.04
CA ASN A 216 -6.15 16.09 -6.56
C ASN A 216 -5.58 15.17 -5.47
N PHE A 217 -6.27 14.09 -5.10
CA PHE A 217 -5.70 13.11 -4.17
C PHE A 217 -4.44 12.46 -4.77
N LYS A 218 -3.31 12.61 -4.09
CA LYS A 218 -2.03 12.07 -4.52
C LYS A 218 -1.93 10.60 -4.13
N THR A 219 -2.34 9.72 -5.06
CA THR A 219 -2.25 8.26 -4.93
C THR A 219 -0.81 7.77 -4.83
N ILE A 220 0.15 8.46 -5.46
CA ILE A 220 1.57 8.07 -5.50
C ILE A 220 2.43 9.03 -4.68
N ARG A 221 3.13 8.48 -3.70
CA ARG A 221 4.02 9.23 -2.80
C ARG A 221 5.43 8.66 -2.80
N ARG A 222 6.40 9.52 -2.50
CA ARG A 222 7.83 9.17 -2.49
C ARG A 222 8.46 9.66 -1.19
N TYR A 223 9.24 8.79 -0.55
CA TYR A 223 9.84 9.01 0.75
C TYR A 223 11.31 8.58 0.76
N GLY A 224 12.04 8.99 1.80
CA GLY A 224 13.47 8.72 1.93
C GLY A 224 14.25 9.26 0.73
N ILE A 225 15.20 8.50 0.20
CA ILE A 225 16.02 8.93 -0.95
C ILE A 225 15.24 9.13 -2.26
N TYR A 226 13.98 8.67 -2.34
CA TYR A 226 13.08 8.99 -3.46
C TYR A 226 12.27 10.28 -3.27
N SER A 227 12.36 10.93 -2.11
CA SER A 227 11.63 12.16 -1.81
C SER A 227 11.89 13.23 -2.88
N ARG A 228 10.81 13.89 -3.33
CA ARG A 228 10.90 14.89 -4.40
C ARG A 228 11.84 16.05 -4.04
N ARG A 229 11.92 16.41 -2.75
CA ARG A 229 12.74 17.53 -2.26
C ARG A 229 14.24 17.32 -2.46
N ILE A 230 14.70 16.07 -2.37
CA ILE A 230 16.13 15.72 -2.49
C ILE A 230 16.43 14.94 -3.78
N LYS A 231 15.45 14.82 -4.69
CA LYS A 231 15.55 14.02 -5.91
C LYS A 231 16.78 14.37 -6.76
N THR A 232 17.03 15.65 -6.99
CA THR A 232 18.15 16.11 -7.82
C THR A 232 19.50 15.75 -7.19
N LEU A 233 19.65 15.96 -5.88
CA LEU A 233 20.85 15.58 -5.14
C LEU A 233 21.05 14.06 -5.16
N MET A 234 20.01 13.29 -4.84
CA MET A 234 20.10 11.82 -4.81
C MET A 234 20.38 11.23 -6.20
N LYS A 235 19.91 11.85 -7.28
CA LYS A 235 20.30 11.43 -8.64
C LYS A 235 21.80 11.60 -8.90
N LYS A 236 22.44 12.66 -8.38
CA LYS A 236 23.89 12.85 -8.51
C LYS A 236 24.66 11.79 -7.71
N VAL A 237 24.32 11.63 -6.43
CA VAL A 237 24.95 10.65 -5.52
C VAL A 237 24.82 9.23 -6.08
N MET A 238 23.61 8.83 -6.49
CA MET A 238 23.39 7.48 -7.03
C MET A 238 24.05 7.27 -8.39
N LYS A 239 24.29 8.33 -9.18
CA LYS A 239 25.03 8.22 -10.45
C LYS A 239 26.51 7.93 -10.20
N GLU A 240 27.10 8.51 -9.16
CA GLU A 240 28.49 8.20 -8.78
C GLU A 240 28.64 6.78 -8.26
N TYR A 241 27.68 6.32 -7.44
CA TYR A 241 27.66 4.95 -6.93
C TYR A 241 27.42 3.87 -8.01
N GLN A 242 26.65 4.19 -9.06
CA GLN A 242 26.26 3.23 -10.13
C GLN A 242 27.16 3.26 -11.37
N LYS A 243 28.27 4.01 -11.34
CA LYS A 243 29.34 3.90 -12.33
C LYS A 243 30.06 2.57 -12.14
#